data_AF-A0A9X5XBM1-F1
#
_entry.id   AF-A0A9X5XBM1-F1
#
_cell.length_a   1.000
_cell.length_b   1.000
_cell.length_c   1.000
_cell.angle_alpha   90.00
_cell.angle_beta   90.00
_cell.angle_gamma   90.00
#
_symmetry.space_group_name_H-M   'P 1'
#
loop_
_entity.id
_entity.type
_entity.pdbx_description
1 polymer ?
#
loop_
_entity_poly.entity_id
_entity_poly.type
_entity_poly.pdbx_seq_one_letter_code
_entity_poly.pdbx_strand_id
1 'polypeptide(L)'
;MRSPRDSTHAVLACGEVRTCLLPSFQPLDTRAAAHLLQLRSDERVLVSERPQVYALSPDTLTGVDCRLPAAGGAKVRAVGTVVARAALTEGRVLQATAYFRAPAAGPDRRQPWGHYLVRPGVLEPFGKLPEQALAQGILRDPQKGELHLGLIAEG
;
A
#
# COMPACT_ATOMS: atom_id res chain seq x y z
N MET A 1 -11.61 34.58 -6.71
CA MET A 1 -10.97 33.37 -7.27
C MET A 1 -10.87 32.36 -6.14
N ARG A 2 -11.68 31.29 -6.13
CA ARG A 2 -11.66 30.28 -5.07
C ARG A 2 -10.42 29.40 -5.28
N SER A 3 -9.51 29.34 -4.32
CA SER A 3 -8.46 28.30 -4.29
C SER A 3 -9.12 26.92 -4.40
N PRO A 4 -8.56 25.97 -5.15
CA PRO A 4 -9.11 24.62 -5.21
C PRO A 4 -9.12 24.07 -3.79
N ARG A 5 -10.32 23.80 -3.27
CA ARG A 5 -10.48 23.12 -1.98
C ARG A 5 -9.82 21.76 -2.12
N ASP A 6 -8.74 21.59 -1.38
CA ASP A 6 -8.19 20.35 -0.84
C ASP A 6 -8.83 19.05 -1.38
N SER A 7 -8.49 18.69 -2.62
CA SER A 7 -8.80 17.37 -3.20
C SER A 7 -7.90 16.27 -2.60
N THR A 8 -7.27 16.55 -1.47
CA THR A 8 -6.23 15.73 -0.84
C THR A 8 -6.78 14.88 0.31
N HIS A 9 -8.00 15.15 0.80
CA HIS A 9 -8.58 14.33 1.85
C HIS A 9 -8.98 12.96 1.27
N ALA A 10 -8.24 11.93 1.65
CA ALA A 10 -8.59 10.57 1.33
C ALA A 10 -9.96 10.23 1.94
N VAL A 11 -10.84 9.65 1.12
CA VAL A 11 -12.15 9.17 1.57
C VAL A 11 -12.18 7.65 1.70
N LEU A 12 -11.21 6.97 1.06
CA LEU A 12 -11.05 5.52 1.12
C LEU A 12 -9.59 5.18 1.37
N ALA A 13 -9.36 4.19 2.23
CA ALA A 13 -8.09 3.50 2.36
C ALA A 13 -8.31 2.01 2.13
N CYS A 14 -7.44 1.41 1.32
CA CYS A 14 -7.49 0.00 0.99
C CYS A 14 -6.10 -0.58 1.17
N GLY A 15 -6.05 -1.83 1.62
CA GLY A 15 -4.80 -2.52 1.85
C GLY A 15 -4.98 -4.02 1.90
N GLU A 16 -3.86 -4.70 1.76
CA GLU A 16 -3.76 -6.13 1.90
C GLU A 16 -2.65 -6.46 2.90
N VAL A 17 -2.90 -7.45 3.75
CA VAL A 17 -1.96 -7.92 4.75
C VAL A 17 -1.78 -9.43 4.55
N ARG A 18 -0.58 -9.83 4.15
CA ARG A 18 -0.16 -11.24 4.07
C ARG A 18 0.59 -11.58 5.35
N THR A 19 0.04 -12.50 6.14
CA THR A 19 0.64 -12.93 7.40
C THR A 19 1.14 -14.35 7.26
N CYS A 20 2.39 -14.59 7.64
CA CYS A 20 2.98 -15.92 7.70
C CYS A 20 3.87 -16.09 8.93
N LEU A 21 4.18 -17.35 9.25
CA LEU A 21 5.23 -17.69 10.19
C LEU A 21 6.54 -17.84 9.45
N LEU A 22 7.61 -17.26 9.99
CA LEU A 22 8.95 -17.51 9.48
C LEU A 22 9.28 -18.99 9.62
N PRO A 23 9.86 -19.63 8.58
CA PRO A 23 10.25 -21.02 8.61
C PRO A 23 11.55 -21.24 9.40
N SER A 24 11.73 -20.52 10.52
CA SER A 24 12.89 -20.63 11.40
C SER A 24 12.53 -21.42 12.66
N PHE A 25 13.45 -22.27 13.13
CA PHE A 25 13.25 -23.05 14.35
C PHE A 25 13.23 -22.14 15.60
N GLN A 26 14.18 -21.20 15.66
CA GLN A 26 14.26 -20.18 16.71
C GLN A 26 13.66 -18.84 16.21
N PRO A 27 13.12 -18.01 17.11
CA PRO A 27 12.78 -16.64 16.74
C PRO A 27 14.05 -15.90 16.30
N LEU A 28 13.92 -15.03 15.31
CA LEU A 28 15.00 -14.13 14.95
C LEU A 28 15.24 -13.13 16.08
N ASP A 29 16.51 -12.90 16.42
CA ASP A 29 16.88 -11.79 17.28
C ASP A 29 16.69 -10.44 16.56
N THR A 30 16.79 -9.34 17.30
CA THR A 30 16.63 -7.98 16.78
C THR A 30 17.54 -7.67 15.59
N ARG A 31 18.78 -8.18 15.60
CA ARG A 31 19.76 -7.89 14.54
C ARG A 31 19.42 -8.65 13.26
N ALA A 32 19.07 -9.93 13.38
CA ALA A 32 18.64 -10.77 12.26
C ALA A 32 17.31 -10.27 11.69
N ALA A 33 16.37 -9.85 12.55
CA ALA A 33 15.12 -9.21 12.14
C ALA A 33 15.35 -7.92 11.35
N ALA A 34 16.23 -7.05 11.83
CA ALA A 34 16.59 -5.82 11.13
C ALA A 34 17.25 -6.10 9.77
N HIS A 35 18.13 -7.09 9.70
CA HIS A 35 18.75 -7.48 8.44
C HIS A 35 17.75 -8.06 7.44
N LEU A 36 16.82 -8.92 7.90
CA LEU A 36 15.77 -9.48 7.05
C LEU A 36 14.83 -8.38 6.49
N LEU A 37 14.48 -7.39 7.30
CA LEU A 37 13.56 -6.32 6.92
C LEU A 37 14.24 -5.12 6.24
N GLN A 38 15.53 -5.21 5.91
CA GLN A 38 16.28 -4.15 5.23
C GLN A 38 15.94 -4.11 3.73
N LEU A 39 14.66 -3.86 3.41
CA LEU A 39 14.12 -3.85 2.04
C LEU A 39 14.58 -2.66 1.18
N ARG A 40 15.13 -1.63 1.83
CA ARG A 40 15.72 -0.44 1.21
C ARG A 40 17.11 -0.20 1.79
N SER A 41 18.09 0.22 1.01
CA SER A 41 19.44 0.48 1.51
C SER A 41 19.63 1.90 2.09
N ASP A 42 18.72 2.82 1.78
CA ASP A 42 18.82 4.24 2.12
C ASP A 42 18.04 4.63 3.38
N GLU A 43 17.25 3.72 3.94
CA GLU A 43 16.44 3.95 5.13
C GLU A 43 16.60 2.80 6.13
N ARG A 44 16.52 3.08 7.43
CA ARG A 44 16.74 2.09 8.48
C ARG A 44 15.46 1.34 8.84
N VAL A 45 15.61 0.08 9.24
CA VAL A 45 14.54 -0.65 9.93
C VAL A 45 14.27 -0.02 11.30
N LEU A 46 13.00 0.18 11.62
CA LEU A 46 12.58 0.61 12.95
C LEU A 46 12.41 -0.62 13.85
N VAL A 47 12.94 -0.55 15.06
CA VAL A 47 12.84 -1.62 16.05
C VAL A 47 12.26 -1.06 17.33
N SER A 48 11.32 -1.79 17.92
CA SER A 48 10.90 -1.63 19.31
C SER A 48 11.08 -2.94 20.07
N GLU A 49 11.55 -2.85 21.31
CA GLU A 49 11.64 -4.00 22.22
C GLU A 49 10.51 -4.00 23.26
N ARG A 50 9.68 -2.94 23.28
CA ARG A 50 8.60 -2.78 24.26
C ARG A 50 7.32 -2.26 23.61
N PRO A 51 6.12 -2.69 24.05
CA PRO A 51 5.90 -3.77 25.02
C PRO A 51 6.24 -5.18 24.49
N GLN A 52 6.46 -5.30 23.18
CA GLN A 52 6.83 -6.53 22.47
C GLN A 52 7.97 -6.23 21.49
N VAL A 53 8.76 -7.25 21.14
CA VAL A 53 9.80 -7.14 20.11
C VAL A 53 9.12 -7.03 18.76
N TYR A 54 9.42 -5.95 18.05
CA TYR A 54 8.81 -5.59 16.79
C TYR A 54 9.83 -4.91 15.90
N ALA A 55 9.97 -5.38 14.67
CA ALA A 55 10.76 -4.73 13.64
C ALA A 55 9.86 -4.35 12.45
N LEU A 56 10.10 -3.18 11.86
CA LEU A 56 9.32 -2.63 10.76
C LEU A 56 10.26 -2.11 9.66
N SER A 57 10.10 -2.64 8.45
CA SER A 57 10.84 -2.17 7.29
C SER A 57 10.50 -0.71 6.97
N PRO A 58 11.41 0.01 6.30
CA PRO A 58 11.06 1.20 5.54
C PRO A 58 9.88 0.96 4.58
N ASP A 59 9.16 2.03 4.25
CA ASP A 59 8.13 2.01 3.22
C ASP A 59 8.79 1.93 1.82
N THR A 60 8.36 0.96 1.00
CA THR A 60 8.66 0.90 -0.43
C THR A 60 7.49 1.46 -1.23
N LEU A 61 7.77 2.11 -2.36
CA LEU A 61 6.74 2.73 -3.20
C LEU A 61 6.71 2.06 -4.57
N THR A 62 5.54 1.53 -4.93
CA THR A 62 5.29 1.01 -6.27
C THR A 62 4.40 1.99 -7.02
N GLY A 63 4.94 2.60 -8.09
CA GLY A 63 4.15 3.41 -9.00
C GLY A 63 3.21 2.53 -9.82
N VAL A 64 1.91 2.86 -9.82
CA VAL A 64 0.90 2.10 -10.56
C VAL A 64 0.08 3.01 -11.48
N ASP A 65 -0.37 2.44 -12.59
CA ASP A 65 -1.30 3.04 -13.55
C ASP A 65 -2.16 1.90 -14.11
N CYS A 66 -3.26 1.60 -13.42
CA CYS A 66 -4.06 0.41 -13.68
C CYS A 66 -5.54 0.63 -13.32
N ARG A 67 -6.38 -0.38 -13.57
CA ARG A 67 -7.78 -0.36 -13.14
C ARG A 67 -7.87 -0.74 -11.67
N LEU A 68 -8.77 -0.10 -10.94
CA LEU A 68 -9.10 -0.50 -9.58
C LEU A 68 -10.19 -1.59 -9.61
N PRO A 69 -10.10 -2.61 -8.73
CA PRO A 69 -11.10 -3.67 -8.65
C PRO A 69 -12.37 -3.12 -8.00
N ALA A 70 -13.36 -2.73 -8.81
CA ALA A 70 -14.64 -2.23 -8.32
C ALA A 70 -15.78 -3.22 -8.61
N ALA A 71 -16.60 -3.48 -7.60
CA ALA A 71 -17.79 -4.29 -7.73
C ALA A 71 -18.80 -3.67 -8.72
N GLY A 72 -19.65 -4.50 -9.32
CA GLY A 72 -20.68 -4.03 -10.24
C GLY A 72 -20.18 -3.56 -11.61
N GLY A 73 -18.90 -3.81 -11.95
CA GLY A 73 -18.36 -3.57 -13.30
C GLY A 73 -17.95 -2.12 -13.58
N ALA A 74 -17.91 -1.26 -12.56
CA ALA A 74 -17.36 0.09 -12.70
C ALA A 74 -15.88 0.02 -13.10
N LYS A 75 -15.53 0.64 -14.23
CA LYS A 75 -14.15 0.64 -14.75
C LYS A 75 -13.44 1.93 -14.35
N VAL A 76 -12.85 1.93 -13.17
CA VAL A 76 -12.10 3.10 -12.65
C VAL A 76 -10.64 2.86 -12.89
N ARG A 77 -10.00 3.75 -13.65
CA ARG A 77 -8.53 3.80 -13.76
C ARG A 77 -8.00 4.74 -12.68
N ALA A 78 -6.89 4.38 -12.05
CA ALA A 78 -6.20 5.23 -11.10
C ALA A 78 -4.70 5.20 -11.33
N VAL A 79 -4.05 6.31 -10.97
CA VAL A 79 -2.60 6.48 -11.09
C VAL A 79 -2.07 7.03 -9.78
N GLY A 80 -0.92 6.51 -9.35
CA GLY A 80 -0.34 6.94 -8.10
C GLY A 80 0.73 5.99 -7.60
N THR A 81 0.88 5.93 -6.28
CA THR A 81 1.80 5.01 -5.62
C THR A 81 1.07 4.15 -4.58
N VAL A 82 1.43 2.88 -4.54
CA VAL A 82 1.07 1.95 -3.46
C VAL A 82 2.27 1.85 -2.52
N VAL A 83 2.03 1.97 -1.23
CA VAL A 83 3.05 1.74 -0.20
C VAL A 83 3.07 0.27 0.13
N ALA A 84 4.26 -0.33 0.20
CA ALA A 84 4.45 -1.64 0.81
C ALA A 84 5.47 -1.57 1.94
N ARG A 85 5.31 -2.45 2.91
CA ARG A 85 6.23 -2.61 4.06
C ARG A 85 5.99 -3.95 4.72
N ALA A 86 6.99 -4.43 5.45
CA ALA A 86 6.92 -5.66 6.22
C ALA A 86 7.22 -5.41 7.70
N ALA A 87 6.50 -6.12 8.56
CA ALA A 87 6.70 -6.12 9.99
C ALA A 87 6.98 -7.52 10.50
N LEU A 88 7.89 -7.64 11.46
CA LEU A 88 8.20 -8.89 12.15
C LEU A 88 7.95 -8.73 13.65
N THR A 89 7.00 -9.50 14.15
CA THR A 89 6.62 -9.52 15.57
C THR A 89 7.24 -10.73 16.25
N GLU A 90 7.91 -10.51 17.39
CA GLU A 90 8.55 -11.53 18.24
C GLU A 90 9.51 -12.46 17.46
N GLY A 91 10.13 -11.95 16.39
CA GLY A 91 11.04 -12.73 15.56
C GLY A 91 10.41 -13.91 14.81
N ARG A 92 9.07 -13.98 14.73
CA ARG A 92 8.33 -15.16 14.20
C ARG A 92 7.25 -14.82 13.20
N VAL A 93 6.40 -13.84 13.50
CA VAL A 93 5.21 -13.53 12.68
C VAL A 93 5.58 -12.42 11.70
N LEU A 94 5.70 -12.77 10.43
CA LEU A 94 5.94 -11.81 9.35
C LEU A 94 4.60 -11.33 8.79
N GLN A 95 4.41 -10.02 8.73
CA GLN A 95 3.27 -9.39 8.07
C GLN A 95 3.79 -8.49 6.97
N ALA A 96 3.58 -8.90 5.73
CA ALA A 96 3.82 -8.09 4.55
C ALA A 96 2.53 -7.33 4.21
N THR A 97 2.64 -6.03 3.96
CA THR A 97 1.49 -5.15 3.76
C THR A 97 1.68 -4.31 2.52
N ALA A 98 0.60 -4.12 1.77
CA ALA A 98 0.53 -3.11 0.71
C ALA A 98 -0.76 -2.31 0.84
N TYR A 99 -0.69 -0.99 0.75
CA TYR A 99 -1.86 -0.14 0.93
C TYR A 99 -1.79 1.16 0.12
N PHE A 100 -2.96 1.75 -0.09
CA PHE A 100 -3.10 3.09 -0.63
C PHE A 100 -4.29 3.81 -0.01
N ARG A 101 -4.32 5.12 -0.25
CA ARG A 101 -5.42 6.01 0.05
C ARG A 101 -5.91 6.63 -1.25
N ALA A 102 -7.21 6.87 -1.37
CA ALA A 102 -7.80 7.49 -2.55
C ALA A 102 -8.72 8.66 -2.16
N PRO A 103 -8.62 9.81 -2.86
CA PRO A 103 -9.58 10.90 -2.72
C PRO A 103 -10.91 10.56 -3.42
N ALA A 104 -11.97 11.31 -3.11
CA ALA A 104 -13.31 11.10 -3.68
C ALA A 104 -13.36 11.32 -5.20
N ALA A 105 -12.42 12.10 -5.73
CA ALA A 105 -12.24 12.30 -7.16
C ALA A 105 -10.79 12.66 -7.45
N GLY A 106 -10.37 12.42 -8.69
CA GLY A 106 -9.10 12.90 -9.22
C GLY A 106 -9.27 13.57 -10.58
N PRO A 107 -8.15 13.92 -11.24
CA PRO A 107 -8.18 14.65 -12.49
C PRO A 107 -8.79 13.81 -13.63
N ASP A 108 -9.39 14.48 -14.61
CA ASP A 108 -9.96 13.82 -15.80
C ASP A 108 -8.90 13.20 -16.71
N ARG A 109 -7.64 13.61 -16.54
CA ARG A 109 -6.49 13.13 -17.30
C ARG A 109 -5.30 12.83 -16.42
N ARG A 110 -4.48 11.89 -16.89
CA ARG A 110 -3.20 11.54 -16.28
C ARG A 110 -2.30 12.76 -16.14
N GLN A 111 -1.67 12.88 -14.97
CA GLN A 111 -0.67 13.90 -14.68
C GLN A 111 0.76 13.37 -14.94
N PRO A 112 1.78 14.24 -15.04
CA PRO A 112 3.17 13.81 -15.04
C PRO A 112 3.52 13.03 -13.77
N TRP A 113 4.47 12.09 -13.84
CA TRP A 113 4.83 11.26 -12.67
C TRP A 113 5.26 12.08 -11.44
N GLY A 114 5.89 13.24 -11.62
CA GLY A 114 6.25 14.14 -10.52
C GLY A 114 5.06 14.55 -9.64
N HIS A 115 3.85 14.63 -10.22
CA HIS A 115 2.62 14.88 -9.44
C HIS A 115 2.31 13.72 -8.48
N TYR A 116 2.44 12.48 -8.93
CA TYR A 116 2.13 11.31 -8.10
C TYR A 116 3.22 10.98 -7.10
N LEU A 117 4.49 11.19 -7.47
CA LEU A 117 5.65 10.83 -6.64
C LEU A 117 5.78 11.70 -5.38
N VAL A 118 5.29 12.95 -5.41
CA VAL A 118 5.24 13.82 -4.21
C VAL A 118 4.04 13.51 -3.30
N ARG A 119 3.24 12.49 -3.64
CA ARG A 119 2.04 12.04 -2.92
C ARG A 119 2.13 10.52 -2.65
N PRO A 120 3.09 10.09 -1.80
CA PRO A 120 3.31 8.68 -1.52
C PRO A 120 2.06 8.03 -0.90
N GLY A 121 1.72 6.84 -1.39
CA GLY A 121 0.57 6.06 -0.91
C GLY A 121 -0.79 6.59 -1.35
N VAL A 122 -0.84 7.52 -2.31
CA VAL A 122 -2.09 8.03 -2.88
C VAL A 122 -2.30 7.47 -4.28
N LEU A 123 -3.48 6.89 -4.53
CA LEU A 123 -3.97 6.57 -5.87
C LEU A 123 -5.10 7.54 -6.24
N GLU A 124 -4.87 8.34 -7.28
CA GLU A 124 -5.87 9.27 -7.78
C GLU A 124 -6.70 8.60 -8.89
N PRO A 125 -8.02 8.47 -8.71
CA PRO A 125 -8.90 7.94 -9.75
C PRO A 125 -9.08 8.97 -10.86
N PHE A 126 -9.39 8.51 -12.07
CA PHE A 126 -9.87 9.39 -13.12
C PHE A 126 -11.36 9.68 -12.89
N GLY A 127 -11.69 10.96 -12.68
CA GLY A 127 -13.03 11.37 -12.30
C GLY A 127 -13.41 10.93 -10.88
N LYS A 128 -14.67 10.58 -10.67
CA LYS A 128 -15.22 10.22 -9.35
C LYS A 128 -14.86 8.80 -8.94
N LEU A 129 -14.58 8.63 -7.65
CA LEU A 129 -14.39 7.32 -7.02
C LEU A 129 -15.75 6.70 -6.64
N PRO A 130 -16.11 5.50 -7.15
CA PRO A 130 -17.24 4.75 -6.64
C PRO A 130 -16.81 4.03 -5.35
N GLU A 131 -16.70 4.77 -4.25
CA GLU A 131 -16.10 4.34 -2.98
C GLU A 131 -16.57 2.96 -2.49
N GLN A 132 -17.88 2.76 -2.41
CA GLN A 132 -18.49 1.52 -1.92
C GLN A 132 -18.22 0.34 -2.85
N ALA A 133 -18.30 0.56 -4.16
CA ALA A 133 -18.02 -0.48 -5.15
C ALA A 133 -16.54 -0.89 -5.10
N LEU A 134 -15.63 0.08 -4.96
CA LEU A 134 -14.21 -0.18 -4.80
C LEU A 134 -13.90 -0.92 -3.51
N ALA A 135 -14.46 -0.48 -2.37
CA ALA A 135 -14.28 -1.15 -1.09
C ALA A 135 -14.73 -2.63 -1.16
N GLN A 136 -15.85 -2.91 -1.81
CA GLN A 136 -16.33 -4.28 -2.01
C GLN A 136 -15.49 -5.09 -3.02
N GLY A 137 -14.98 -4.44 -4.07
CA GLY A 137 -14.19 -5.10 -5.10
C GLY A 137 -12.79 -5.48 -4.62
N ILE A 138 -12.16 -4.66 -3.77
CA ILE A 138 -10.86 -4.95 -3.12
C ILE A 138 -10.92 -6.21 -2.24
N LEU A 139 -12.09 -6.52 -1.65
CA LEU A 139 -12.27 -7.72 -0.83
C LEU A 139 -12.42 -9.01 -1.65
N ARG A 140 -12.37 -8.92 -3.00
CA ARG A 140 -12.46 -10.04 -3.92
C ARG A 140 -11.13 -10.22 -4.65
N ASP A 141 -10.95 -11.38 -5.27
CA ASP A 141 -9.78 -11.60 -6.11
C ASP A 141 -9.79 -10.64 -7.31
N PRO A 142 -8.72 -9.85 -7.50
CA PRO A 142 -8.64 -8.90 -8.59
C PRO A 142 -8.58 -9.62 -9.94
N GLN A 143 -9.22 -9.03 -10.93
CA GLN A 143 -9.19 -9.56 -12.29
C GLN A 143 -7.90 -9.17 -13.02
N LYS A 144 -7.60 -9.87 -14.12
CA LYS A 144 -6.43 -9.55 -14.95
C LYS A 144 -6.44 -8.08 -15.39
N GLY A 145 -5.37 -7.36 -15.05
CA GLY A 145 -5.19 -5.94 -15.38
C GLY A 145 -5.80 -4.96 -14.36
N GLU A 146 -6.38 -5.48 -13.28
CA GLU A 146 -6.73 -4.69 -12.10
C GLU A 146 -5.57 -4.65 -11.09
N LEU A 147 -5.62 -3.68 -10.20
CA LEU A 147 -4.67 -3.54 -9.11
C LEU A 147 -4.73 -4.77 -8.21
N HIS A 148 -3.58 -5.42 -8.03
CA HIS A 148 -3.43 -6.56 -7.14
C HIS A 148 -2.47 -6.20 -6.00
N LEU A 149 -3.03 -5.92 -4.82
CA LEU A 149 -2.24 -5.49 -3.67
C LEU A 149 -1.35 -6.61 -3.12
N GLY A 150 -1.81 -7.87 -3.13
CA GLY A 150 -1.01 -9.02 -2.68
C GLY A 150 0.30 -9.18 -3.40
N LEU A 151 0.31 -9.02 -4.73
CA LEU A 151 1.54 -9.08 -5.52
C LEU A 151 2.51 -7.93 -5.17
N ILE A 152 2.00 -6.77 -4.76
CA ILE A 152 2.83 -5.64 -4.32
C ILE A 152 3.32 -5.87 -2.88
N ALA A 153 2.53 -6.52 -2.03
CA ALA A 153 2.93 -6.83 -0.65
C ALA A 153 4.06 -7.88 -0.60
N GLU A 154 4.09 -8.80 -1.56
CA GLU A 154 5.08 -9.89 -1.64
C GLU A 154 6.36 -9.54 -2.43
N GLY A 155 6.37 -8.41 -3.14
CA GLY A 155 7.49 -7.95 -3.98
C GLY A 155 8.55 -7.16 -3.24
#